data_AF-A0A6V8L5L3-F1
#
_entry.id   AF-A0A6V8L5L3-F1
#
_cell.length_a   1.000
_cell.length_b   1.000
_cell.length_c   1.000
_cell.angle_alpha   90.00
_cell.angle_beta   90.00
_cell.angle_gamma   90.00
#
_symmetry.space_group_name_H-M   'P 1'
#
loop_
_entity.id
_entity.type
_entity.pdbx_description
1 polymer ?
#
loop_
_entity_poly.entity_id
_entity_poly.type
_entity_poly.pdbx_seq_one_letter_code
_entity_poly.pdbx_strand_id
1 'polypeptide(L)' 'MTGGVNQFLIHAPAGVLTRVRIGSGASTVVLDKLNQSGVAPGVVFTPNGWAQATSRYDIDAVAGVSTIRLDRTK' A
#
# COMPACT_ATOMS: atom_id res chain seq x y z
N MET A 1 -8.40 -2.61 -6.17
CA MET A 1 -9.47 -2.97 -5.23
C MET A 1 -10.54 -1.89 -5.26
N THR A 2 -11.78 -2.24 -5.58
CA THR A 2 -12.89 -1.29 -5.81
C THR A 2 -14.05 -1.46 -4.83
N GLY A 3 -14.03 -2.48 -3.97
CA GLY A 3 -14.96 -2.63 -2.85
C GLY A 3 -14.31 -2.19 -1.54
N GLY A 4 -15.12 -1.64 -0.63
CA GLY A 4 -14.65 -1.26 0.71
C GLY A 4 -14.33 -2.49 1.56
N VAL A 5 -13.25 -2.42 2.34
CA VAL A 5 -12.83 -3.51 3.22
C VAL A 5 -12.35 -2.98 4.57
N ASN A 6 -12.56 -3.79 5.61
CA ASN A 6 -11.99 -3.48 6.92
C ASN A 6 -10.46 -3.67 6.90
N GLN A 7 -9.97 -4.79 6.38
CA GLN A 7 -8.53 -5.07 6.30
C GLN A 7 -8.12 -5.51 4.91
N PHE A 8 -7.01 -4.94 4.44
CA PHE A 8 -6.32 -5.39 3.24
C PHE A 8 -4.87 -5.72 3.57
N LEU A 9 -4.59 -7.02 3.68
CA LEU A 9 -3.28 -7.56 4.01
C LEU A 9 -2.54 -7.96 2.73
N ILE A 10 -1.30 -7.51 2.61
CA ILE A 10 -0.44 -7.72 1.44
C ILE A 10 0.87 -8.31 1.92
N HIS A 11 1.17 -9.53 1.47
CA HIS A 11 2.43 -10.21 1.72
C HIS A 11 3.24 -10.19 0.42
N ALA A 12 4.25 -9.30 0.34
CA ALA A 12 5.08 -9.15 -0.85
C ALA A 12 6.43 -9.84 -0.68
N PRO A 13 7.05 -10.39 -1.75
CA PRO A 13 8.41 -10.90 -1.67
C PRO A 13 9.41 -9.85 -1.18
N ALA A 14 10.39 -10.28 -0.37
CA ALA A 14 11.51 -9.43 0.00
C ALA A 14 12.25 -8.91 -1.24
N GLY A 15 12.65 -7.64 -1.22
CA GLY A 15 13.40 -7.00 -2.31
C GLY A 15 12.56 -6.55 -3.52
N VAL A 16 11.28 -6.94 -3.63
CA VAL A 16 10.40 -6.49 -4.71
C VAL A 16 9.71 -5.18 -4.29
N LEU A 17 9.97 -4.09 -5.02
CA LEU A 17 9.38 -2.79 -4.68
C LEU A 17 7.85 -2.83 -4.81
N THR A 18 7.17 -2.18 -3.88
CA THR A 18 5.71 -2.09 -3.89
C THR A 18 5.25 -0.65 -3.67
N ARG A 19 4.45 -0.15 -4.61
CA ARG A 19 3.76 1.14 -4.51
C ARG A 19 2.32 0.91 -4.10
N VAL A 20 1.81 1.77 -3.22
CA VAL A 20 0.42 1.69 -2.75
C VAL A 20 -0.25 3.05 -2.98
N ARG A 21 -1.35 3.04 -3.75
CA ARG A 21 -2.21 4.21 -3.96
C ARG A 21 -3.50 4.06 -3.15
N ILE A 22 -3.85 5.13 -2.43
CA ILE A 22 -5.08 5.24 -1.65
C ILE A 22 -6.05 6.14 -2.41
N GLY A 23 -7.10 5.57 -2.98
CA GLY A 23 -8.09 6.30 -3.79
C GLY A 23 -9.06 7.10 -2.92
N SER A 24 -9.79 6.44 -2.03
CA SER A 24 -10.87 7.06 -1.22
C SER A 24 -10.51 7.30 0.26
N GLY A 25 -9.25 7.10 0.63
CA GLY A 25 -8.76 7.27 2.00
C GLY A 25 -8.59 5.96 2.77
N ALA A 26 -7.78 6.01 3.82
CA ALA A 26 -7.54 4.90 4.72
C ALA A 26 -7.40 5.35 6.18
N SER A 27 -8.00 4.64 7.13
CA SER A 27 -7.83 4.98 8.56
C SER A 27 -6.39 4.72 9.02
N THR A 28 -5.79 3.61 8.58
CA THR A 28 -4.40 3.26 8.89
C THR A 28 -3.73 2.58 7.70
N VAL A 29 -2.47 2.96 7.45
CA VAL A 29 -1.59 2.34 6.45
C VAL A 29 -0.29 1.97 7.13
N VAL A 30 0.05 0.68 7.10
CA VAL A 30 1.32 0.13 7.59
C VAL A 30 2.08 -0.48 6.43
N LEU A 31 3.21 0.09 6.05
CA LEU A 31 4.05 -0.41 4.94
C LEU A 31 5.46 -0.65 5.46
N ASP A 32 5.86 -1.91 5.60
CA ASP A 32 7.15 -2.28 6.19
C ASP A 32 7.34 -1.62 7.58
N LYS A 33 8.20 -0.59 7.67
CA LYS A 33 8.46 0.19 8.90
C LYS A 33 7.64 1.48 8.99
N LEU A 34 6.93 1.87 7.93
CA LEU A 34 6.07 3.04 7.90
C LEU A 34 4.74 2.71 8.57
N ASN A 35 4.27 3.60 9.45
CA ASN A 35 2.93 3.55 10.00
C ASN A 35 2.31 4.95 9.96
N GLN A 36 1.22 5.11 9.22
CA GLN A 36 0.52 6.37 9.06
C GLN A 36 -0.99 6.19 9.31
N SER A 37 -1.55 7.05 10.14
CA SER A 37 -2.98 7.11 10.43
C SER A 37 -3.63 8.30 9.72
N GLY A 38 -4.94 8.20 9.45
CA GLY A 38 -5.72 9.27 8.83
C GLY A 38 -5.24 9.62 7.42
N VAL A 39 -5.03 8.61 6.58
CA VAL A 39 -4.50 8.81 5.23
C VAL A 39 -5.59 9.36 4.32
N ALA A 40 -5.34 10.55 3.80
CA ALA A 40 -6.25 11.24 2.90
C ALA A 40 -6.44 10.49 1.57
N PRO A 41 -7.58 10.71 0.89
CA PRO A 41 -7.76 10.31 -0.51
C PRO A 41 -6.64 10.85 -1.42
N GLY A 42 -6.23 10.06 -2.41
CA GLY A 42 -5.22 10.42 -3.41
C GLY A 42 -3.75 10.22 -2.98
N VAL A 43 -3.47 9.86 -1.73
CA VAL A 43 -2.08 9.63 -1.26
C VAL A 43 -1.46 8.43 -1.97
N VAL A 44 -0.21 8.58 -2.41
CA VAL A 44 0.58 7.52 -3.04
C VAL A 44 1.88 7.30 -2.30
N PHE A 45 2.06 6.09 -1.78
CA PHE A 45 3.30 5.65 -1.14
C PHE A 45 4.20 5.01 -2.19
N THR A 46 5.18 5.76 -2.67
CA THR A 46 6.13 5.31 -3.69
C THR A 46 7.48 5.00 -3.04
N PRO A 47 8.01 3.77 -3.17
CA PRO A 47 9.33 3.45 -2.64
C PRO A 47 10.44 4.08 -3.49
N ASN A 48 11.58 4.33 -2.85
CA ASN A 48 12.77 4.80 -3.56
C ASN A 48 13.20 3.79 -4.63
N GLY A 49 13.65 4.29 -5.80
CA GLY A 49 14.05 3.43 -6.92
C GLY A 49 12.90 2.84 -7.74
N TRP A 50 11.64 3.23 -7.46
CA TRP A 50 10.46 2.72 -8.14
C TRP A 50 10.56 2.80 -9.68
N ALA A 51 11.07 3.91 -10.21
CA ALA A 51 11.14 4.15 -11.65
C ALA A 51 12.10 3.18 -12.36
N GLN A 52 13.16 2.75 -11.67
CA GLN A 52 14.23 1.90 -12.19
C GLN A 52 13.99 0.41 -11.95
N ALA A 53 13.07 0.06 -11.05
CA ALA A 53 12.80 -1.34 -10.71
C ALA A 53 12.15 -2.09 -11.89
N THR A 54 12.76 -3.22 -12.25
CA THR A 54 12.27 -4.13 -13.29
C THR A 54 11.18 -5.07 -12.78
N SER A 55 11.18 -5.36 -11.48
CA SER A 55 10.18 -6.18 -10.79
C SER A 55 9.53 -5.37 -9.68
N ARG A 56 8.21 -5.18 -9.75
CA ARG A 56 7.47 -4.32 -8.83
C ARG A 56 5.97 -4.64 -8.78
N TYR A 57 5.35 -4.35 -7.64
CA TYR A 57 3.89 -4.40 -7.46
C TYR A 57 3.31 -3.01 -7.32
N ASP A 58 2.26 -2.72 -8.07
CA ASP A 58 1.49 -1.48 -7.95
C ASP A 58 0.10 -1.81 -7.43
N ILE A 59 -0.20 -1.39 -6.21
CA ILE A 59 -1.45 -1.72 -5.53
C ILE A 59 -2.33 -0.48 -5.51
N ASP A 60 -3.52 -0.59 -6.12
CA ASP A 60 -4.51 0.48 -6.14
C ASP A 60 -5.71 0.14 -5.25
N ALA A 61 -5.84 0.85 -4.12
CA ALA A 61 -6.97 0.77 -3.21
C ALA A 61 -7.94 1.91 -3.52
N VAL A 62 -8.75 1.73 -4.57
CA VAL A 62 -9.67 2.76 -5.09
C VAL A 62 -10.75 3.10 -4.06
N ALA A 63 -11.37 2.08 -3.47
CA ALA A 63 -12.37 2.25 -2.42
C ALA A 63 -11.75 2.46 -1.03
N GLY A 64 -12.57 2.89 -0.07
CA GLY A 64 -12.12 3.15 1.30
C GLY A 64 -11.66 1.88 2.02
N VAL A 65 -10.61 2.02 2.84
CA VAL A 65 -10.04 0.96 3.65
C VAL A 65 -9.99 1.39 5.12
N SER A 66 -10.27 0.48 6.06
CA SER A 66 -9.94 0.79 7.46
C SER A 66 -8.44 0.59 7.70
N THR A 67 -7.88 -0.59 7.38
CA THR A 67 -6.44 -0.85 7.51
C THR A 67 -5.83 -1.51 6.28
N ILE A 68 -4.78 -0.91 5.73
CA ILE A 68 -3.85 -1.57 4.80
C ILE A 68 -2.59 -1.94 5.54
N ARG A 69 -2.14 -3.19 5.36
CA ARG A 69 -0.85 -3.65 5.85
C ARG A 69 -0.09 -4.33 4.73
N LEU A 70 1.13 -3.88 4.50
CA LEU A 70 2.09 -4.53 3.63
C LEU A 70 3.29 -4.97 4.45
N ASP A 71 3.64 -6.25 4.34
CA ASP A 71 4.85 -6.82 4.89
C ASP A 71 5.62 -7.63 3.84
N ARG A 72 6.80 -8.12 4.25
CA ARG A 72 7.69 -8.92 3.40
C ARG A 72 7.69 -10.37 3.82
N THR A 73 7.43 -11.25 2.85
CA THR A 73 7.70 -12.69 3.02
C THR A 73 9.20 -12.93 2.99
N LYS A 74 9.65 -13.90 3.78
CA LYS A 74 11.05 -14.35 3.79
C LYS A 74 11.46 -15.00 2.49
#